data_AF-A0A6J8DW12-F1
#
_entry.id   AF-A0A6J8DW12-F1
#
_cell.length_a   1.000
_cell.length_b   1.000
_cell.length_c   1.000
_cell.angle_alpha   90.00
_cell.angle_beta   90.00
_cell.angle_gamma   90.00
#
_symmetry.space_group_name_H-M   'P 1'
#
loop_
_entity.id
_entity.type
_entity.pdbx_description
1 polymer ?
#
loop_
_entity_poly.entity_id
_entity_poly.type
_entity_poly.pdbx_seq_one_letter_code
_entity_poly.pdbx_strand_id
1 'polypeptide(L)'
;MNYSVLEKEGLAVIFALKKFHQYLFDRKFTIYTDHKPLIGLFNENKCIPPMAAARIQRWALTLSAFEYKIVYKEGKKNSNADALSRLPLNREGKTEVPAEMIMLMDHMDSTPVTAQQIKAWTRKDPILGQITNYVLKGWPNYRDNDENEAIF
;
A
#
# COMPACT_ATOMS: atom_id res chain seq x y z
N MET A 1 -7.56 -24.97 -0.02
CA MET A 1 -7.39 -24.53 1.38
C MET A 1 -8.45 -23.48 1.68
N ASN A 2 -9.38 -23.77 2.59
CA ASN A 2 -10.47 -22.86 2.93
C ASN A 2 -10.05 -21.97 4.10
N TYR A 3 -9.37 -20.87 3.80
CA TYR A 3 -9.09 -19.83 4.81
C TYR A 3 -10.41 -19.14 5.17
N SER A 4 -10.71 -19.09 6.46
CA SER A 4 -11.80 -18.24 6.95
C SER A 4 -11.49 -16.77 6.65
N VAL A 5 -12.52 -15.93 6.58
CA VAL A 5 -12.34 -14.47 6.35
C VAL A 5 -11.35 -13.89 7.36
N LEU A 6 -11.46 -14.29 8.63
CA LEU A 6 -10.55 -13.89 9.70
C LEU A 6 -9.09 -14.25 9.40
N GLU A 7 -8.82 -15.45 8.89
CA GLU A 7 -7.46 -15.85 8.55
C GLU A 7 -6.92 -15.15 7.31
N LYS A 8 -7.77 -14.78 6.35
CA LYS A 8 -7.36 -13.98 5.19
C LYS A 8 -6.90 -12.59 5.62
N GLU A 9 -7.70 -11.92 6.46
CA GLU A 9 -7.36 -10.61 7.01
C GLU A 9 -6.10 -10.68 7.89
N GLY A 10 -6.00 -11.70 8.76
CA GLY A 10 -4.81 -11.90 9.57
C GLY A 10 -3.55 -12.15 8.74
N LEU A 11 -3.67 -12.94 7.67
CA LEU A 11 -2.56 -13.19 6.75
C LEU A 11 -2.13 -11.90 6.03
N ALA A 12 -3.07 -11.04 5.64
CA ALA A 12 -2.77 -9.77 5.01
C ALA A 12 -1.93 -8.86 5.94
N VAL A 13 -2.28 -8.81 7.24
CA VAL A 13 -1.50 -8.08 8.25
C VAL A 13 -0.08 -8.64 8.37
N ILE A 14 0.07 -9.96 8.50
CA ILE A 14 1.39 -10.59 8.62
C ILE A 14 2.23 -10.39 7.35
N PHE A 15 1.60 -10.41 6.18
CA PHE A 15 2.27 -10.10 4.92
C PHE A 15 2.78 -8.66 4.90
N ALA A 16 1.96 -7.68 5.33
CA ALA A 16 2.36 -6.29 5.42
C ALA A 16 3.54 -6.10 6.38
N LEU A 17 3.50 -6.70 7.57
CA LEU A 17 4.60 -6.62 8.55
C LEU A 17 5.92 -7.16 8.01
N LYS A 18 5.88 -8.30 7.31
CA LYS A 18 7.08 -8.85 6.67
C LYS A 18 7.59 -7.96 5.53
N LYS A 19 6.67 -7.42 4.72
CA LYS A 19 7.01 -6.56 3.58
C LYS A 19 7.61 -5.23 4.03
N PHE A 20 7.12 -4.68 5.13
CA PHE A 20 7.53 -3.39 5.66
C PHE A 20 8.46 -3.51 6.89
N HIS A 21 9.05 -4.69 7.14
CA HIS A 21 9.88 -4.95 8.31
C HIS A 21 10.96 -3.87 8.51
N GLN A 22 11.69 -3.51 7.45
CA GLN A 22 12.73 -2.48 7.48
C GLN A 22 12.25 -1.08 7.90
N TYR A 23 10.95 -0.79 7.78
CA TYR A 23 10.35 0.50 8.16
C TYR A 23 9.67 0.46 9.53
N LEU A 24 9.18 -0.72 9.93
CA LEU A 24 8.36 -0.89 11.13
C LEU A 24 9.16 -1.42 12.33
N PHE A 25 10.30 -2.06 12.07
CA PHE A 25 11.15 -2.59 13.13
C PHE A 25 11.64 -1.45 14.03
N ASP A 26 11.52 -1.64 15.34
CA ASP A 26 11.87 -0.67 16.39
C ASP A 26 11.12 0.68 16.35
N ARG A 27 10.01 0.77 15.61
CA ARG A 27 9.13 1.95 15.58
C ARG A 27 7.74 1.62 16.08
N LYS A 28 7.10 2.57 16.77
CA LYS A 28 5.69 2.46 17.17
C LYS A 28 4.79 2.80 15.98
N PHE A 29 3.90 1.89 15.61
CA PHE A 29 2.93 2.14 14.54
C PHE A 29 1.52 1.68 14.87
N THR A 30 0.55 2.07 14.05
CA THR A 30 -0.86 1.68 14.21
C THR A 30 -1.32 0.87 13.02
N ILE A 31 -1.87 -0.32 13.29
CA ILE A 31 -2.52 -1.19 12.31
C ILE A 31 -4.00 -0.83 12.28
N TYR A 32 -4.48 -0.32 11.15
CA TYR A 32 -5.90 -0.10 10.93
C TYR A 32 -6.52 -1.30 10.21
N THR A 33 -7.62 -1.82 10.75
CA THR A 33 -8.38 -2.92 10.15
C THR A 33 -9.88 -2.65 10.25
N ASP A 34 -10.63 -3.04 9.23
CA ASP A 34 -12.09 -3.05 9.25
C ASP A 34 -12.68 -4.37 9.78
N HIS A 35 -11.82 -5.27 10.28
CA HIS A 35 -12.23 -6.56 10.82
C HIS A 35 -12.14 -6.60 12.36
N LYS A 36 -13.27 -6.33 13.04
CA LYS A 36 -13.36 -6.30 14.51
C LYS A 36 -12.81 -7.55 15.23
N PRO A 37 -13.08 -8.79 14.76
CA PRO A 37 -12.53 -9.98 15.42
C PRO A 37 -11.00 -10.01 15.46
N LEU A 38 -10.35 -9.40 14.47
CA LEU A 38 -8.88 -9.37 14.38
C LEU A 38 -8.25 -8.56 15.50
N ILE A 39 -8.93 -7.51 15.96
CA ILE A 39 -8.52 -6.67 17.09
C ILE A 39 -8.46 -7.49 18.37
N GLY A 40 -9.41 -8.42 18.55
CA GLY A 40 -9.42 -9.31 19.70
C GLY A 40 -8.27 -10.32 19.67
N LEU A 41 -7.92 -10.81 18.48
CA LEU A 41 -6.89 -11.83 18.29
C LEU A 41 -5.46 -11.27 18.38
N PHE A 42 -5.24 -10.09 17.82
CA PHE A 42 -3.92 -9.43 17.74
C PHE A 42 -3.84 -8.22 18.68
N ASN A 43 -4.53 -8.30 19.82
CA ASN A 43 -4.42 -7.25 20.83
C ASN A 43 -3.03 -7.31 21.47
N GLU A 44 -2.33 -6.17 21.49
CA GLU A 44 -1.02 -5.99 22.13
C GLU A 44 -1.01 -6.43 23.61
N ASN A 45 -2.14 -6.33 24.32
CA ASN A 45 -2.26 -6.58 25.75
C ASN A 45 -2.81 -7.98 26.10
N LYS A 46 -3.14 -8.83 25.13
CA LYS A 46 -3.70 -10.18 25.40
C LYS A 46 -2.75 -11.28 24.95
N CYS A 47 -2.49 -12.22 25.87
CA CYS A 47 -1.89 -13.49 25.51
C CYS A 47 -2.80 -14.26 24.55
N ILE A 48 -2.20 -14.81 23.49
CA ILE A 48 -2.91 -15.61 22.49
C ILE A 48 -3.48 -16.86 23.18
N PRO A 49 -4.73 -17.25 22.87
CA PRO A 49 -5.30 -18.47 23.45
C PRO A 49 -4.37 -19.66 23.18
N PRO A 50 -3.97 -20.43 24.20
CA PRO A 50 -3.10 -21.60 24.02
C PRO A 50 -3.75 -22.67 23.12
N MET A 51 -5.09 -22.65 23.01
CA MET A 51 -5.87 -23.51 22.12
C MET A 51 -6.01 -22.96 20.69
N ALA A 52 -5.35 -21.85 20.33
CA ALA A 52 -5.38 -21.33 18.97
C ALA A 52 -4.60 -22.27 18.02
N ALA A 53 -5.03 -22.33 16.76
CA ALA A 53 -4.34 -23.10 15.73
C ALA A 53 -2.85 -22.70 15.64
N ALA A 54 -1.97 -23.66 15.39
CA ALA A 54 -0.51 -23.44 15.33
C ALA A 54 -0.09 -22.30 14.38
N ARG A 55 -0.91 -22.00 13.35
CA ARG A 55 -0.71 -20.86 12.45
C ARG A 55 -0.86 -19.51 13.15
N ILE A 56 -1.90 -19.36 13.97
CA ILE A 56 -2.17 -18.15 14.75
C ILE A 56 -1.04 -17.91 15.76
N GLN A 57 -0.54 -18.97 16.39
CA GLN A 57 0.60 -18.89 17.31
C GLN A 57 1.86 -18.34 16.60
N ARG A 58 2.15 -18.82 15.38
CA ARG A 58 3.26 -18.28 14.57
C ARG A 58 3.09 -16.81 14.18
N TRP A 59 1.86 -16.42 13.83
CA TRP A 59 1.54 -15.02 13.53
C TRP A 59 1.77 -14.14 14.75
N ALA A 60 1.39 -14.61 15.91
CA ALA A 60 1.57 -13.88 17.14
C ALA A 60 3.03 -13.74 17.56
N LEU A 61 3.85 -14.78 17.37
CA LEU A 61 5.31 -14.68 17.54
C LEU A 61 5.94 -13.68 16.56
N THR A 62 5.39 -13.57 15.35
CA THR A 62 5.84 -12.54 14.38
C THR A 62 5.45 -11.15 14.87
N LEU A 63 4.24 -10.99 15.40
CA LEU A 63 3.73 -9.72 15.93
C LEU A 63 4.47 -9.29 17.21
N SER A 64 4.92 -10.22 18.05
CA SER A 64 5.64 -9.90 19.29
C SER A 64 7.01 -9.25 19.06
N ALA A 65 7.54 -9.31 17.83
CA ALA A 65 8.78 -8.61 17.46
C ALA A 65 8.58 -7.11 17.17
N PHE A 66 7.34 -6.61 17.18
CA PHE A 66 6.99 -5.23 16.82
C PHE A 66 6.23 -4.52 17.93
N GLU A 67 6.43 -3.21 18.05
CA GLU A 67 5.60 -2.36 18.90
C GLU A 67 4.47 -1.72 18.06
N TYR A 68 3.25 -2.22 18.20
CA TYR A 68 2.12 -1.78 17.39
C TYR A 68 0.84 -1.67 18.20
N LYS A 69 -0.06 -0.79 17.74
CA LYS A 69 -1.45 -0.70 18.21
C LYS A 69 -2.40 -1.10 17.11
N ILE A 70 -3.36 -1.99 17.39
CA ILE A 70 -4.40 -2.37 16.41
C ILE A 70 -5.72 -1.63 16.69
N VAL A 71 -6.28 -0.99 15.67
CA VAL A 71 -7.48 -0.13 15.79
C VAL A 71 -8.50 -0.45 14.71
N TYR A 72 -9.77 -0.52 15.11
CA TYR A 72 -10.89 -0.62 14.18
C TYR A 72 -11.04 0.64 13.36
N LYS A 73 -11.12 0.51 12.04
CA LYS A 73 -11.53 1.58 11.13
C LYS A 73 -12.67 1.08 10.27
N GLU A 74 -13.78 1.83 10.22
CA GLU A 74 -14.91 1.48 9.37
C GLU A 74 -14.47 1.32 7.91
N GLY A 75 -14.94 0.28 7.21
CA GLY A 75 -14.49 -0.05 5.84
C GLY A 75 -14.63 1.13 4.85
N LYS A 76 -15.68 1.95 5.00
CA LYS A 76 -15.87 3.19 4.21
C LYS A 76 -14.75 4.21 4.40
N LYS A 77 -14.06 4.20 5.54
CA LYS A 77 -12.90 5.05 5.85
C LYS A 77 -11.57 4.33 5.57
N ASN A 78 -11.62 3.07 5.15
CA ASN A 78 -10.46 2.23 4.80
C ASN A 78 -10.38 1.94 3.29
N SER A 79 -10.95 2.84 2.47
CA SER A 79 -11.09 2.65 1.02
C SER A 79 -9.77 2.49 0.28
N ASN A 80 -8.68 3.06 0.80
CA ASN A 80 -7.35 2.88 0.24
C ASN A 80 -6.89 1.43 0.32
N ALA A 81 -6.99 0.79 1.50
CA ALA A 81 -6.64 -0.61 1.68
C ALA A 81 -7.59 -1.53 0.91
N ASP A 82 -8.90 -1.23 0.93
CA ASP A 82 -9.91 -1.99 0.20
C ASP A 82 -9.65 -1.97 -1.32
N ALA A 83 -9.38 -0.79 -1.90
CA ALA A 83 -9.07 -0.65 -3.32
C ALA A 83 -7.82 -1.45 -3.72
N LEU A 84 -6.74 -1.36 -2.94
CA LEU A 84 -5.51 -2.11 -3.19
C LEU A 84 -5.71 -3.63 -3.07
N SER A 85 -6.57 -4.09 -2.15
CA SER A 85 -6.89 -5.50 -2.01
C SER A 85 -7.72 -6.06 -3.18
N ARG A 86 -8.50 -5.21 -3.86
CA ARG A 86 -9.39 -5.56 -4.98
C ARG A 86 -8.74 -5.44 -6.35
N LEU A 87 -7.53 -4.89 -6.43
CA LEU A 87 -6.79 -4.69 -7.69
C LEU A 87 -5.56 -5.61 -7.75
N PRO A 88 -5.74 -6.93 -7.96
CA PRO A 88 -4.61 -7.83 -8.14
C PRO A 88 -3.89 -7.50 -9.45
N LEU A 89 -2.66 -6.99 -9.35
CA LEU A 89 -1.77 -6.87 -10.50
C LEU A 89 -1.34 -8.27 -10.97
N ASN A 90 -1.36 -8.50 -12.28
CA ASN A 90 -0.76 -9.69 -12.87
C ASN A 90 0.76 -9.60 -12.65
N ARG A 91 1.30 -10.46 -11.79
CA ARG A 91 2.64 -10.26 -11.21
C ARG A 91 3.74 -10.63 -12.21
N GLU A 92 4.38 -9.62 -12.79
CA GLU A 92 5.70 -9.79 -13.44
C GLU A 92 6.78 -8.81 -12.93
N GLY A 93 6.42 -7.75 -12.21
CA GLY A 93 7.39 -6.77 -11.71
C GLY A 93 7.84 -7.02 -10.27
N LYS A 94 9.14 -7.25 -10.05
CA LYS A 94 9.76 -6.98 -8.75
C LYS A 94 9.97 -5.47 -8.64
N THR A 95 9.13 -4.78 -7.88
CA THR A 95 9.46 -3.40 -7.47
C THR A 95 10.35 -3.47 -6.24
N GLU A 96 11.65 -3.56 -6.47
CA GLU A 96 12.67 -3.37 -5.45
C GLU A 96 12.88 -1.86 -5.30
N VAL A 97 12.05 -1.20 -4.49
CA VAL A 97 12.40 0.14 -4.02
C VAL A 97 13.35 -0.04 -2.83
N PRO A 98 14.61 0.42 -2.90
CA PRO A 98 15.54 0.29 -1.79
C PRO A 98 14.99 0.96 -0.55
N ALA A 99 15.10 0.28 0.59
CA ALA A 99 14.66 0.78 1.89
C ALA A 99 15.20 2.17 2.19
N GLU A 100 16.47 2.39 1.81
CA GLU A 100 17.20 3.61 2.10
C GLU A 100 16.57 4.82 1.41
N MET A 101 16.05 4.65 0.18
CA MET A 101 15.47 5.76 -0.59
C MET A 101 14.16 6.26 0.04
N ILE A 102 13.34 5.38 0.61
CA ILE A 102 12.11 5.76 1.31
C ILE A 102 12.41 6.32 2.71
N MET A 103 13.35 5.73 3.44
CA MET A 103 13.80 6.24 4.74
C MET A 103 14.41 7.63 4.62
N LEU A 104 15.19 7.87 3.55
CA LEU A 104 15.74 9.19 3.24
C LEU A 104 14.62 10.22 3.05
N MET A 105 13.55 9.89 2.31
CA MET A 105 12.40 10.78 2.14
C MET A 105 11.68 11.12 3.46
N ASP A 106 11.65 10.20 4.44
CA ASP A 106 11.06 10.43 5.77
C ASP A 106 11.84 11.46 6.62
N HIS A 107 13.14 11.64 6.33
CA HIS A 107 14.02 12.55 7.06
C HIS A 107 14.32 13.85 6.28
N MET A 108 13.71 14.03 5.11
CA MET A 108 13.84 15.27 4.35
C MET A 108 12.82 16.29 4.88
N ASP A 109 13.29 17.45 5.33
CA ASP A 109 12.44 18.57 5.78
C ASP A 109 11.51 19.11 4.67
N SER A 110 11.81 18.79 3.40
CA SER A 110 10.98 19.13 2.25
C SER A 110 11.15 18.11 1.13
N THR A 111 10.10 17.89 0.35
CA THR A 111 10.17 17.03 -0.83
C THR A 111 11.12 17.64 -1.87
N PRO A 112 12.00 16.86 -2.51
CA PRO A 112 12.94 17.39 -3.53
C PRO A 112 12.19 17.97 -4.74
N VAL A 113 10.94 17.57 -4.94
CA VAL A 113 10.06 18.09 -5.98
C VAL A 113 8.71 18.44 -5.36
N THR A 114 8.28 19.70 -5.53
CA THR A 114 6.99 20.22 -5.06
C THR A 114 5.91 20.02 -6.11
N ALA A 115 4.65 19.83 -5.71
CA ALA A 115 3.50 19.72 -6.62
C ALA A 115 3.39 20.88 -7.63
N GLN A 116 3.81 22.09 -7.23
CA GLN A 116 3.88 23.24 -8.13
C GLN A 116 4.92 23.06 -9.24
N GLN A 117 6.09 22.49 -8.92
CA GLN A 117 7.14 22.18 -9.89
C GLN A 117 6.69 21.09 -10.86
N ILE A 118 6.06 20.02 -10.35
CA ILE A 118 5.47 18.97 -11.19
C ILE A 118 4.45 19.60 -12.15
N LYS A 119 3.50 20.39 -11.65
CA LYS A 119 2.50 21.08 -12.49
C LYS A 119 3.14 21.95 -13.57
N ALA A 120 4.21 22.68 -13.25
CA ALA A 120 4.91 23.53 -14.21
C ALA A 120 5.63 22.69 -15.28
N TRP A 121 6.28 21.60 -14.91
CA TRP A 121 6.97 20.70 -15.84
C TRP A 121 6.00 19.89 -16.69
N THR A 122 4.93 19.34 -16.11
CA THR A 122 3.87 18.62 -16.83
C THR A 122 3.19 19.51 -17.88
N ARG A 123 3.07 20.82 -17.64
CA ARG A 123 2.53 21.76 -18.64
C ARG A 123 3.49 22.05 -19.79
N LYS A 124 4.81 21.99 -19.54
CA LYS A 124 5.85 22.20 -20.56
C LYS A 124 6.12 20.95 -21.37
N ASP A 125 5.80 19.78 -20.83
CA ASP A 125 5.98 18.50 -21.49
C ASP A 125 5.00 18.36 -22.68
N PRO A 126 5.49 18.00 -23.88
CA PRO A 126 4.68 17.95 -25.09
C PRO A 126 3.60 16.87 -25.05
N ILE A 127 3.81 15.77 -24.32
CA ILE A 127 2.87 14.64 -24.23
C ILE A 127 1.94 14.85 -23.04
N LEU A 128 2.49 15.06 -21.85
CA LEU A 128 1.70 15.20 -20.62
C LEU A 128 0.86 16.49 -20.63
N GLY A 129 1.34 17.54 -21.29
CA GLY A 129 0.57 18.77 -21.50
C GLY A 129 -0.69 18.53 -22.35
N GLN A 130 -0.57 17.76 -23.42
CA GLN A 130 -1.71 17.35 -24.25
C GLN A 130 -2.70 16.49 -23.46
N ILE A 131 -2.20 15.49 -22.71
CA ILE A 131 -3.03 14.64 -21.86
C ILE A 131 -3.77 15.49 -20.81
N THR A 132 -3.09 16.44 -20.17
CA THR A 132 -3.71 17.34 -19.20
C THR A 132 -4.84 18.17 -19.83
N ASN A 133 -4.65 18.62 -21.07
CA ASN A 133 -5.67 19.35 -21.82
C ASN A 133 -6.87 18.46 -22.17
N TYR A 134 -6.66 17.19 -22.56
CA TYR A 134 -7.74 16.23 -22.82
C TYR A 134 -8.52 15.85 -21.56
N VAL A 135 -7.85 15.66 -20.43
CA VAL A 135 -8.52 15.39 -19.15
C VAL A 135 -9.43 16.57 -18.75
N LEU A 136 -9.00 17.81 -19.01
CA LEU A 136 -9.76 19.01 -18.61
C LEU A 136 -10.85 19.43 -19.62
N LYS A 137 -10.61 19.26 -20.93
CA LYS A 137 -11.53 19.70 -22.00
C LYS A 137 -12.35 18.58 -22.63
N GLY A 138 -12.09 17.33 -22.24
CA GLY A 138 -12.68 16.15 -22.84
C GLY A 138 -11.73 15.50 -23.84
N TRP A 139 -11.85 14.18 -23.96
CA TRP A 139 -11.09 13.43 -24.95
C TRP A 139 -11.59 13.75 -26.37
N PRO A 140 -10.70 13.92 -27.34
CA PRO A 140 -11.11 14.07 -28.73
C PRO A 140 -11.82 12.79 -29.20
N ASN A 141 -12.93 12.96 -29.93
CA ASN A 141 -13.74 11.86 -30.47
C ASN A 141 -13.11 11.20 -31.72
N TYR A 142 -11.91 11.60 -32.11
CA TYR A 142 -11.19 11.07 -33.26
C TYR A 142 -9.90 10.39 -32.80
N ARG A 143 -9.73 9.13 -33.18
CA ARG A 143 -8.43 8.47 -33.22
C ARG A 143 -7.86 8.80 -34.59
N ASP A 144 -6.84 9.66 -34.66
CA ASP A 144 -5.97 9.69 -35.83
C ASP A 144 -5.32 8.31 -35.93
N ASN A 145 -5.90 7.46 -36.77
CA ASN A 145 -5.12 6.53 -37.57
C ASN A 145 -4.37 7.39 -38.58
N ASP A 146 -3.05 7.49 -38.46
CA ASP A 146 -2.13 6.95 -39.47
C ASP A 146 -0.66 7.28 -39.14
N GLU A 147 0.12 6.20 -39.07
CA GLU A 147 1.43 5.96 -39.68
C GLU A 147 2.52 7.06 -39.78
N ASN A 148 3.73 6.61 -39.40
CA ASN A 148 5.09 7.10 -39.70
C ASN A 148 5.67 8.08 -38.66
N GLU A 149 6.81 7.84 -38.02
CA GLU A 149 8.06 7.27 -38.55
C GLU A 149 8.79 6.40 -37.51
N ALA A 150 9.37 5.32 -38.02
CA ALA A 150 10.51 4.66 -37.41
C ALA A 150 11.69 5.64 -37.33
N ILE A 151 12.21 5.87 -36.13
CA ILE A 151 13.62 6.23 -35.94
C ILE A 151 14.12 5.39 -34.76
N PHE A 152 15.20 4.66 -35.03
CA PHE A 152 15.93 3.72 -34.18
C PHE A 152 16.21 4.23 -32.75
#